data_AF-A0A926W7H6-F1
#
_entry.id   AF-A0A926W7H6-F1
#
_cell.length_a   1.000
_cell.length_b   1.000
_cell.length_c   1.000
_cell.angle_alpha   90.00
_cell.angle_beta   90.00
_cell.angle_gamma   90.00
#
_symmetry.space_group_name_H-M   'P 1'
#
loop_
_entity.id
_entity.type
_entity.pdbx_description
1 polymer ?
#
loop_
_entity_poly.entity_id
_entity_poly.type
_entity_poly.pdbx_seq_one_letter_code
_entity_poly.pdbx_strand_id
1 'polypeptide(L)'
;MSSVPEFQKRAYINVMEWLVAEEVERQLHRLPPRLQKYVKRLEVETYALNRLPALYASSEKGWQHQCEKARHEMGSQIKGAVQQALAAVQVDPLRLSQPLKVGNDEEAKAALQVLREMLQQPELTWEGIVNRLKQMLSKDLPKKAPEPPPKAKPPLPGQGHAHHWRPGTYGAEISWKPKPLPSGQQFDWNDPRYQK
;
A
#
# COMPACT_ATOMS: atom_id res chain seq x y z
N MET A 1 6.23 -6.09 10.53
CA MET A 1 6.02 -5.96 9.07
C MET A 1 4.54 -5.76 8.86
N SER A 2 4.10 -4.50 8.78
CA SER A 2 2.70 -4.15 8.61
C SER A 2 2.34 -4.32 7.13
N SER A 3 1.50 -5.32 6.83
CA SER A 3 0.95 -5.51 5.49
C SER A 3 0.11 -4.29 5.12
N VAL A 4 0.54 -3.52 4.13
CA VAL A 4 -0.29 -2.49 3.51
C VAL A 4 -1.50 -3.21 2.93
N PRO A 5 -2.74 -2.87 3.33
CA PRO A 5 -3.92 -3.48 2.76
C PRO A 5 -3.98 -3.11 1.28
N GLU A 6 -3.89 -4.12 0.43
CA GLU A 6 -4.10 -4.00 -1.00
C GLU A 6 -5.55 -3.54 -1.21
N PHE A 7 -5.73 -2.25 -1.48
CA PHE A 7 -7.05 -1.69 -1.75
C PHE A 7 -7.55 -2.30 -3.06
N GLN A 8 -8.38 -3.34 -2.94
CA GLN A 8 -9.17 -3.85 -4.06
C GLN A 8 -9.82 -2.67 -4.76
N LYS A 9 -9.61 -2.54 -6.08
CA LYS A 9 -10.22 -1.49 -6.90
C LYS A 9 -11.74 -1.63 -6.86
N ARG A 10 -12.37 -0.95 -5.90
CA ARG A 10 -13.83 -0.86 -5.78
C ARG A 10 -14.31 0.23 -6.74
N ALA A 11 -15.14 -0.16 -7.71
CA ALA A 11 -15.78 0.78 -8.63
C ALA A 11 -17.08 1.31 -8.01
N TYR A 12 -17.00 2.45 -7.35
CA TYR A 12 -18.15 3.24 -6.93
C TYR A 12 -17.93 4.69 -7.36
N ILE A 13 -19.01 5.39 -7.69
CA ILE A 13 -18.96 6.78 -8.14
C ILE A 13 -19.98 7.60 -7.36
N ASN A 14 -19.62 8.83 -7.02
CA ASN A 14 -20.57 9.82 -6.51
C ASN A 14 -21.27 10.51 -7.68
N VAL A 15 -22.57 10.27 -7.82
CA VAL A 15 -23.41 10.82 -8.89
C VAL A 15 -23.44 12.36 -8.86
N MET A 16 -23.31 12.94 -7.66
CA MET A 16 -23.34 14.39 -7.50
C MET A 16 -22.16 15.08 -8.19
N GLU A 17 -21.01 14.42 -8.35
CA GLU A 17 -19.86 14.99 -9.06
C GLU A 17 -20.22 15.36 -10.50
N TRP A 18 -20.96 14.49 -11.17
CA TRP A 18 -21.39 14.72 -12.56
C TRP A 18 -22.46 15.81 -12.66
N LEU A 19 -23.47 15.78 -11.78
CA LEU A 19 -24.56 16.78 -11.80
C LEU A 19 -24.07 18.18 -11.42
N VAL A 20 -23.15 18.27 -10.46
CA VAL A 20 -22.52 19.55 -10.08
C VAL A 20 -21.65 20.06 -11.22
N ALA A 21 -20.85 19.21 -11.85
CA ALA A 21 -20.04 19.60 -13.01
C ALA A 21 -20.90 20.19 -14.15
N GLU A 22 -22.04 19.57 -14.47
CA GLU A 22 -22.99 20.08 -15.48
C GLU A 22 -23.56 21.46 -15.10
N GLU A 23 -23.96 21.65 -13.84
CA GLU A 23 -24.52 22.91 -13.38
C GLU A 23 -23.46 24.02 -13.27
N VAL A 24 -22.24 23.70 -12.83
CA VAL A 24 -21.10 24.65 -12.81
C VAL A 24 -20.81 25.13 -14.22
N GLU A 25 -20.76 24.22 -15.19
CA GLU A 25 -20.54 24.57 -16.59
C GLU A 25 -21.67 25.49 -17.10
N ARG A 26 -22.93 25.15 -16.82
CA ARG A 26 -24.09 25.97 -17.21
C ARG A 26 -24.05 27.38 -16.62
N GLN A 27 -23.69 27.54 -15.35
CA GLN A 27 -23.61 28.84 -14.70
C GLN A 27 -22.37 29.64 -15.13
N LEU A 28 -21.24 28.97 -15.35
CA LEU A 28 -20.00 29.59 -15.82
C LEU A 28 -20.17 30.18 -17.22
N HIS A 29 -20.87 29.50 -18.13
CA HIS A 29 -21.21 30.02 -19.46
C HIS A 29 -22.08 31.29 -19.42
N ARG A 30 -22.83 31.51 -18.35
CA ARG A 30 -23.65 32.72 -18.16
C ARG A 30 -22.85 33.90 -17.62
N LEU A 31 -21.64 33.68 -17.10
CA LEU A 31 -20.79 34.73 -16.57
C LEU A 31 -20.09 35.52 -17.69
N PRO A 32 -19.77 36.80 -17.49
CA PRO A 32 -18.98 37.59 -18.42
C PRO A 32 -17.61 36.93 -18.71
N PRO A 33 -17.12 36.94 -19.97
CA PRO A 33 -15.85 36.28 -20.34
C PRO A 33 -14.63 36.75 -19.54
N ARG A 34 -14.66 37.99 -19.02
CA ARG A 34 -13.60 38.52 -18.16
C ARG A 34 -13.49 37.77 -16.83
N LEU A 35 -14.62 37.40 -16.23
CA LEU A 35 -14.67 36.69 -14.95
C LEU A 35 -14.39 35.20 -15.13
N GLN A 36 -14.81 34.60 -16.25
CA GLN A 36 -14.56 33.18 -16.56
C GLN A 36 -13.07 32.82 -16.48
N LYS A 37 -12.16 33.72 -16.84
CA LYS A 37 -10.70 33.49 -16.78
C LYS A 37 -10.14 33.33 -15.37
N TYR A 38 -10.80 33.92 -14.38
CA TYR A 38 -10.31 33.92 -12.99
C TYR A 38 -11.01 32.86 -12.13
N VAL A 39 -12.13 32.31 -12.60
CA VAL A 39 -12.88 31.28 -11.86
C VAL A 39 -12.26 29.92 -12.13
N LYS A 40 -11.68 29.31 -11.09
CA LYS A 40 -11.17 27.94 -11.14
C LYS A 40 -12.31 26.94 -10.99
N ARG A 41 -12.69 26.27 -12.08
CA ARG A 41 -13.78 25.28 -12.12
C ARG A 41 -13.70 24.23 -10.98
N LEU A 42 -12.53 23.63 -10.80
CA LEU A 42 -12.29 22.61 -9.76
C LEU A 42 -12.59 23.11 -8.35
N GLU A 43 -12.30 24.38 -8.04
CA GLU A 43 -12.60 24.95 -6.72
C GLU A 43 -14.10 25.17 -6.53
N VAL A 44 -14.79 25.58 -7.57
CA VAL A 44 -16.25 25.75 -7.54
C VAL A 44 -16.93 24.39 -7.34
N GLU A 45 -16.52 23.37 -8.10
CA GLU A 45 -17.05 22.02 -8.00
C GLU A 45 -16.82 21.43 -6.60
N THR A 46 -15.58 21.49 -6.09
CA THR A 46 -15.26 20.98 -4.75
C THR A 46 -15.96 21.75 -3.63
N TYR A 47 -16.08 23.07 -3.74
CA TYR A 47 -16.83 23.88 -2.78
C TYR A 47 -18.31 23.50 -2.74
N ALA A 48 -18.94 23.31 -3.91
CA ALA A 48 -20.34 22.91 -4.01
C ALA A 48 -20.55 21.47 -3.49
N LEU A 49 -19.69 20.53 -3.88
CA LEU A 49 -19.77 19.13 -3.46
C LEU A 49 -19.66 18.97 -1.93
N ASN A 50 -18.82 19.77 -1.28
CA ASN A 50 -18.68 19.77 0.18
C ASN A 50 -19.93 20.24 0.93
N ARG A 51 -20.94 20.77 0.24
CA ARG A 51 -22.20 21.27 0.81
C ARG A 51 -23.43 20.44 0.42
N LEU A 52 -23.24 19.43 -0.42
CA LEU A 52 -24.31 18.58 -0.92
C LEU A 52 -24.14 17.16 -0.36
N PRO A 53 -25.23 16.45 -0.05
CA PRO A 53 -25.13 15.05 0.36
C PRO A 53 -24.62 14.21 -0.81
N ALA A 54 -23.66 13.32 -0.55
CA ALA A 54 -23.10 12.44 -1.56
C ALA A 54 -24.08 11.31 -1.92
N LEU A 55 -24.19 11.01 -3.21
CA LEU A 55 -25.04 9.94 -3.73
C LEU A 55 -24.19 8.92 -4.46
N TYR A 56 -23.81 7.84 -3.76
CA TYR A 56 -22.96 6.82 -4.34
C TYR A 56 -23.77 5.77 -5.12
N ALA A 57 -23.19 5.33 -6.23
CA ALA A 57 -23.67 4.20 -7.01
C ALA A 57 -22.52 3.23 -7.29
N SER A 58 -22.81 1.93 -7.20
CA SER A 58 -21.91 0.82 -7.52
C SER A 58 -22.37 0.02 -8.75
N SER A 59 -23.52 0.37 -9.33
CA SER A 59 -24.08 -0.25 -10.53
C SER A 59 -24.62 0.82 -11.45
N GLU A 60 -24.68 0.52 -12.75
CA GLU A 60 -25.20 1.44 -13.76
C GLU A 60 -26.69 1.77 -13.52
N LYS A 61 -27.50 0.77 -13.17
CA LYS A 61 -28.92 0.99 -12.79
C LYS A 61 -29.05 1.88 -11.56
N GLY A 62 -28.19 1.66 -10.55
CA GLY A 62 -28.13 2.50 -9.36
C GLY A 62 -27.73 3.93 -9.69
N TRP A 63 -26.78 4.11 -10.62
CA TRP A 63 -26.35 5.42 -11.10
C TRP A 63 -27.51 6.17 -11.78
N GLN A 64 -28.23 5.51 -12.70
CA GLN A 64 -29.39 6.10 -13.38
C GLN A 64 -30.48 6.53 -12.39
N HIS A 65 -30.85 5.63 -11.47
CA HIS A 65 -31.87 5.93 -10.45
C HIS A 65 -31.46 7.11 -9.54
N GLN A 66 -30.20 7.14 -9.08
CA GLN A 66 -29.69 8.25 -8.27
C GLN A 66 -29.63 9.57 -9.05
N CYS A 67 -29.27 9.51 -10.35
CA CYS A 67 -29.32 10.66 -11.25
C CYS A 67 -30.73 11.23 -11.35
N GLU A 68 -31.73 10.39 -11.63
CA GLU A 68 -33.12 10.80 -11.75
C GLU A 68 -33.64 11.40 -10.44
N LYS A 69 -33.40 10.70 -9.32
CA LYS A 69 -33.78 11.18 -7.99
C LYS A 69 -33.18 12.54 -7.68
N ALA A 70 -31.86 12.70 -7.87
CA ALA A 70 -31.16 13.95 -7.60
C ALA A 70 -31.66 15.10 -8.49
N ARG A 71 -31.96 14.83 -9.76
CA ARG A 71 -32.52 15.84 -10.67
C ARG A 71 -33.89 16.35 -10.21
N HIS A 72 -34.76 15.45 -9.73
CA HIS A 72 -36.10 15.81 -9.25
C HIS A 72 -36.09 16.48 -7.88
N GLU A 73 -35.38 15.90 -6.90
CA GLU A 73 -35.46 16.33 -5.49
C GLU A 73 -34.45 17.43 -5.14
N MET A 74 -33.28 17.42 -5.78
CA MET A 74 -32.12 18.24 -5.36
C MET A 74 -31.70 19.30 -6.37
N GLY A 75 -32.37 19.41 -7.51
CA GLY A 75 -31.99 20.35 -8.57
C GLY A 75 -31.89 21.81 -8.09
N SER A 76 -32.79 22.25 -7.19
CA SER A 76 -32.73 23.59 -6.58
C SER A 76 -31.55 23.76 -5.62
N GLN A 77 -31.26 22.72 -4.83
CA GLN A 77 -30.14 22.72 -3.88
C GLN A 77 -28.79 22.74 -4.61
N ILE A 78 -28.64 21.95 -5.68
CA ILE A 78 -27.46 21.95 -6.54
C ILE A 78 -27.22 23.34 -7.11
N LYS A 79 -28.26 23.96 -7.69
CA LYS A 79 -28.18 25.32 -8.23
C LYS A 79 -27.72 26.33 -7.18
N GLY A 80 -28.33 26.29 -5.99
CA GLY A 80 -27.97 27.19 -4.89
C GLY A 80 -26.54 26.98 -4.39
N ALA A 81 -26.10 25.74 -4.25
CA ALA A 81 -24.74 25.42 -3.84
C ALA A 81 -23.70 25.91 -4.85
N VAL A 82 -23.96 25.75 -6.16
CA VAL A 82 -23.08 26.25 -7.23
C VAL A 82 -23.05 27.78 -7.26
N GLN A 83 -24.18 28.46 -7.05
CA GLN A 83 -24.21 29.92 -6.96
C GLN A 83 -23.36 30.43 -5.79
N GLN A 84 -23.49 29.80 -4.62
CA GLN A 84 -22.68 30.12 -3.45
C GLN A 84 -21.19 29.85 -3.70
N ALA A 85 -20.87 28.75 -4.38
CA ALA A 85 -19.50 28.40 -4.74
C ALA A 85 -18.88 29.43 -5.69
N LEU A 86 -19.61 29.85 -6.73
CA LEU A 86 -19.16 30.90 -7.65
C LEU A 86 -18.93 32.22 -6.92
N ALA A 87 -19.85 32.63 -6.03
CA ALA A 87 -19.68 33.83 -5.24
C ALA A 87 -18.44 33.73 -4.33
N ALA A 88 -18.24 32.60 -3.64
CA ALA A 88 -17.10 32.41 -2.76
C ALA A 88 -15.75 32.44 -3.50
N VAL A 89 -15.67 31.84 -4.70
CA VAL A 89 -14.45 31.83 -5.52
C VAL A 89 -14.18 33.21 -6.13
N GLN A 90 -15.23 33.95 -6.51
CA GLN A 90 -15.10 35.31 -7.04
C GLN A 90 -14.63 36.34 -6.00
N VAL A 91 -14.89 36.10 -4.71
CA VAL A 91 -14.46 37.00 -3.63
C VAL A 91 -12.94 37.02 -3.49
N ASP A 92 -12.24 35.92 -3.79
CA ASP A 92 -10.77 35.86 -3.71
C ASP A 92 -10.12 35.26 -4.97
N PRO A 93 -10.11 36.00 -6.10
CA PRO A 93 -9.58 35.51 -7.38
C PRO A 93 -8.05 35.33 -7.37
N LEU A 94 -7.35 35.98 -6.44
CA LEU A 94 -5.89 35.93 -6.33
C LEU A 94 -5.41 34.84 -5.37
N ARG A 95 -6.33 34.04 -4.81
CA ARG A 95 -5.98 32.92 -3.94
C ARG A 95 -5.09 31.93 -4.69
N LEU A 96 -3.85 31.82 -4.23
CA LEU A 96 -2.92 30.79 -4.68
C LEU A 96 -3.34 29.46 -4.05
N SER A 97 -3.91 28.57 -4.84
CA SER A 97 -4.22 27.20 -4.44
C SER A 97 -3.20 26.26 -5.06
N GLN A 98 -2.56 25.45 -4.21
CA GLN A 98 -1.70 24.38 -4.68
C GLN A 98 -2.58 23.17 -5.00
N PRO A 99 -2.67 22.73 -6.28
CA PRO A 99 -3.52 21.60 -6.65
C PRO A 99 -2.97 20.30 -6.07
N LEU A 100 -3.87 19.38 -5.71
CA LEU A 100 -3.51 18.02 -5.31
C LEU A 100 -2.92 17.28 -6.52
N LYS A 101 -1.74 16.69 -6.33
CA LYS A 101 -1.14 15.77 -7.31
C LYS A 101 -1.82 14.41 -7.17
N VAL A 102 -2.86 14.16 -7.96
CA VAL A 102 -3.38 12.80 -8.13
C VAL A 102 -2.28 12.02 -8.83
N GLY A 103 -1.84 10.90 -8.23
CA GLY A 103 -0.60 10.19 -8.55
C GLY A 103 -0.25 10.20 -10.04
N ASN A 104 0.81 10.92 -10.39
CA ASN A 104 1.37 10.86 -11.73
C ASN A 104 2.04 9.50 -11.90
N ASP A 105 1.26 8.51 -12.33
CA ASP A 105 1.80 7.28 -12.90
C ASP A 105 2.70 7.57 -14.10
N GLU A 106 2.77 8.80 -14.60
CA GLU A 106 3.70 9.24 -15.64
C GLU A 106 5.17 8.99 -15.30
N GLU A 107 5.60 9.21 -14.05
CA GLU A 107 6.97 8.89 -13.63
C GLU A 107 7.19 7.36 -13.62
N ALA A 108 6.18 6.61 -13.18
CA ALA A 108 6.21 5.15 -13.17
C ALA A 108 6.17 4.57 -14.60
N LYS A 109 5.38 5.18 -15.50
CA LYS A 109 5.29 4.85 -16.94
C LYS A 109 6.57 5.22 -17.68
N ALA A 110 7.18 6.36 -17.35
CA ALA A 110 8.47 6.75 -17.90
C ALA A 110 9.57 5.77 -17.46
N ALA A 111 9.60 5.41 -16.17
CA ALA A 111 10.52 4.39 -15.67
C ALA A 111 10.29 3.02 -16.34
N LEU A 112 9.03 2.62 -16.56
CA LEU A 112 8.70 1.41 -17.34
C LEU A 112 9.24 1.48 -18.77
N GLN A 113 9.06 2.62 -19.43
CA GLN A 113 9.46 2.78 -20.82
C GLN A 113 10.98 2.67 -20.97
N VAL A 114 11.74 3.31 -20.07
CA VAL A 114 13.22 3.16 -20.01
C VAL A 114 13.61 1.71 -19.78
N LEU A 115 12.94 0.99 -18.86
CA LEU A 115 13.22 -0.42 -18.61
C LEU A 115 12.92 -1.32 -19.81
N ARG A 116 11.85 -1.04 -20.57
CA ARG A 116 11.52 -1.76 -21.81
C ARG A 116 12.59 -1.59 -22.87
N GLU A 117 13.11 -0.37 -23.03
CA GLU A 117 14.19 -0.07 -23.97
C GLU A 117 15.50 -0.77 -23.58
N MET A 118 15.89 -0.68 -22.30
CA MET A 118 17.10 -1.36 -21.79
C MET A 118 17.03 -2.89 -21.94
N LEU A 119 15.85 -3.47 -21.72
CA LEU A 119 15.64 -4.92 -21.82
C LEU A 119 15.30 -5.38 -23.25
N GLN A 120 15.18 -4.46 -24.21
CA GLN A 120 14.75 -4.71 -25.59
C GLN A 120 13.42 -5.48 -25.68
N GLN A 121 12.49 -5.19 -24.76
CA GLN A 121 11.21 -5.89 -24.66
C GLN A 121 10.06 -4.86 -24.61
N PRO A 122 9.42 -4.56 -25.75
CA PRO A 122 8.42 -3.49 -25.84
C PRO A 122 7.10 -3.81 -25.11
N GLU A 123 6.73 -5.09 -25.02
CA GLU A 123 5.47 -5.54 -24.40
C GLU A 123 5.60 -5.87 -22.90
N LEU A 124 6.66 -5.41 -22.24
CA LEU A 124 6.96 -5.82 -20.88
C LEU A 124 6.01 -5.16 -19.86
N THR A 125 5.34 -5.99 -19.05
CA THR A 125 4.52 -5.55 -17.92
C THR A 125 5.36 -5.43 -16.65
N TRP A 126 4.84 -4.73 -15.62
CA TRP A 126 5.50 -4.61 -14.32
C TRP A 126 5.88 -5.96 -13.71
N GLU A 127 4.98 -6.94 -13.77
CA GLU A 127 5.24 -8.30 -13.31
C GLU A 127 6.34 -9.00 -14.13
N GLY A 128 6.35 -8.76 -15.45
CA GLY A 128 7.37 -9.26 -16.36
C GLY A 128 8.77 -8.74 -16.01
N ILE A 129 8.89 -7.46 -15.69
CA ILE A 129 10.15 -6.84 -15.24
C ILE A 129 10.64 -7.49 -13.95
N VAL A 130 9.77 -7.63 -12.95
CA VAL A 130 10.13 -8.24 -11.65
C VAL A 130 10.64 -9.67 -11.84
N ASN A 131 9.97 -10.46 -12.67
CA ASN A 131 10.37 -11.84 -12.95
C ASN A 131 11.69 -11.91 -13.73
N ARG A 132 11.90 -11.00 -14.69
CA ARG A 132 13.15 -10.94 -15.47
C ARG A 132 14.34 -10.55 -14.59
N LEU A 133 14.18 -9.54 -13.74
CA LEU A 133 15.21 -9.12 -12.79
C LEU A 133 15.54 -10.26 -11.81
N LYS A 134 14.52 -10.97 -11.29
CA LYS A 134 14.75 -12.17 -10.46
C LYS A 134 15.57 -13.23 -11.18
N GLN A 135 15.27 -13.52 -12.45
CA GLN A 135 16.02 -14.50 -13.24
C GLN A 135 17.47 -14.07 -13.51
N MET A 136 17.70 -12.78 -13.77
CA MET A 136 19.05 -12.23 -13.96
C MET A 136 19.87 -12.33 -12.66
N LEU A 137 19.33 -11.83 -11.55
CA LEU A 137 19.96 -11.94 -10.23
C LEU A 137 20.20 -13.39 -9.78
N SER A 138 19.35 -14.34 -10.20
CA SER A 138 19.50 -15.76 -9.87
C SER A 138 20.58 -16.47 -10.69
N LYS A 139 20.95 -15.95 -11.87
CA LYS A 139 22.04 -16.50 -12.68
C LYS A 139 23.43 -16.14 -12.15
N ASP A 140 23.54 -14.99 -11.48
CA ASP A 140 24.80 -14.51 -10.92
C ASP A 140 25.06 -14.96 -9.47
N LEU A 141 24.07 -15.59 -8.82
CA LEU A 141 24.29 -16.26 -7.54
C LEU A 141 25.08 -17.56 -7.78
N PRO A 142 26.29 -17.71 -7.21
CA PRO A 142 27.01 -18.96 -7.31
C PRO A 142 26.12 -20.06 -6.73
N LYS A 143 25.83 -21.09 -7.55
CA LYS A 143 25.15 -22.30 -7.10
C LYS A 143 25.79 -22.73 -5.79
N LYS A 144 25.04 -22.64 -4.68
CA LYS A 144 25.45 -23.23 -3.40
C LYS A 144 25.84 -24.67 -3.72
N ALA A 145 27.13 -24.98 -3.56
CA ALA A 145 27.68 -26.28 -3.93
C ALA A 145 26.82 -27.39 -3.30
N PRO A 146 26.55 -28.49 -4.03
CA PRO A 146 25.82 -29.62 -3.45
C PRO A 146 26.52 -30.03 -2.15
N GLU A 147 25.77 -30.09 -1.06
CA GLU A 147 26.29 -30.54 0.22
C GLU A 147 26.98 -31.89 0.01
N PRO A 148 28.20 -32.10 0.55
CA PRO A 148 28.88 -33.37 0.43
C PRO A 148 27.98 -34.46 1.05
N PRO A 149 27.95 -35.67 0.45
CA PRO A 149 27.05 -36.73 0.91
C PRO A 149 27.30 -37.04 2.39
N PRO A 150 26.25 -37.45 3.13
CA PRO A 150 26.35 -37.72 4.55
C PRO A 150 27.42 -38.80 4.78
N LYS A 151 28.42 -38.47 5.61
CA LYS A 151 29.49 -39.40 6.00
C LYS A 151 28.85 -40.69 6.52
N ALA A 152 29.19 -41.82 5.89
CA ALA A 152 28.73 -43.14 6.28
C ALA A 152 29.05 -43.42 7.76
N LYS A 153 28.08 -43.96 8.50
CA LYS A 153 28.26 -44.40 9.89
C LYS A 153 29.28 -45.55 9.90
N PRO A 154 30.31 -45.54 10.77
CA PRO A 154 31.18 -46.69 10.92
C PRO A 154 30.42 -47.87 11.55
N PRO A 155 30.76 -49.12 11.19
CA PRO A 155 30.00 -50.29 11.61
C PRO A 155 30.22 -50.56 13.10
N LEU A 156 29.17 -51.05 13.75
CA LEU A 156 29.23 -51.64 15.10
C LEU A 156 29.96 -52.99 15.03
N PRO A 157 30.90 -53.27 15.93
CA PRO A 157 31.13 -54.64 16.36
C PRO A 157 30.85 -54.76 17.86
N GLY A 158 30.19 -55.86 18.19
CA GLY A 158 29.69 -56.14 19.53
C GLY A 158 30.78 -56.26 20.60
N GLN A 159 30.28 -56.05 21.82
CA GLN A 159 30.64 -56.73 23.06
C GLN A 159 32.11 -56.70 23.51
N GLY A 160 32.33 -56.04 24.65
CA GLY A 160 33.44 -56.37 25.55
C GLY A 160 34.00 -55.17 26.30
N HIS A 161 33.61 -55.01 27.57
CA HIS A 161 34.17 -54.04 28.51
C HIS A 161 35.68 -54.20 28.68
N ALA A 162 36.43 -53.09 28.82
CA ALA A 162 37.39 -52.91 29.92
C ALA A 162 37.95 -51.48 29.94
N HIS A 163 37.96 -50.90 31.13
CA HIS A 163 38.41 -49.57 31.46
C HIS A 163 39.95 -49.46 31.39
N HIS A 164 40.47 -48.40 30.78
CA HIS A 164 41.75 -47.85 31.22
C HIS A 164 41.75 -46.32 31.10
N TRP A 165 41.40 -45.69 32.20
CA TRP A 165 41.58 -44.27 32.45
C TRP A 165 43.08 -44.00 32.69
N ARG A 166 43.67 -43.01 31.98
CA ARG A 166 44.87 -42.30 32.47
C ARG A 166 44.76 -40.80 32.20
N PRO A 167 44.94 -39.94 33.22
CA PRO A 167 45.02 -38.50 33.04
C PRO A 167 46.43 -38.09 32.62
N GLY A 168 46.53 -37.18 31.65
CA GLY A 168 47.77 -36.55 31.22
C GLY A 168 47.48 -35.10 30.82
N THR A 169 47.76 -34.21 31.76
CA THR A 169 47.96 -32.76 31.66
C THR A 169 48.25 -32.20 30.26
N TYR A 170 47.39 -31.28 29.80
CA TYR A 170 47.69 -29.92 29.28
C TYR A 170 46.49 -29.46 28.42
N GLY A 171 45.90 -28.31 28.76
CA GLY A 171 44.87 -27.65 27.94
C GLY A 171 43.44 -27.75 28.51
N ALA A 172 43.22 -27.13 29.68
CA ALA A 172 41.88 -26.86 30.16
C ALA A 172 41.25 -25.72 29.33
N GLU A 173 40.17 -26.03 28.61
CA GLU A 173 39.11 -25.09 28.25
C GLU A 173 37.80 -25.76 28.69
N ILE A 174 37.48 -25.61 29.98
CA ILE A 174 36.27 -26.14 30.57
C ILE A 174 35.08 -25.38 30.00
N SER A 175 34.13 -26.14 29.46
CA SER A 175 32.85 -25.69 28.97
C SER A 175 31.94 -25.23 30.12
N TRP A 176 31.34 -24.05 29.99
CA TRP A 176 30.18 -23.68 30.81
C TRP A 176 29.01 -24.56 30.41
N LYS A 177 28.55 -25.43 31.32
CA LYS A 177 27.23 -26.05 31.27
C LYS A 177 26.40 -25.59 32.47
N PRO A 178 25.16 -25.11 32.28
CA PRO A 178 24.29 -24.77 33.40
C PRO A 178 23.99 -26.03 34.23
N LYS A 179 24.00 -25.87 35.56
CA LYS A 179 23.67 -26.95 36.50
C LYS A 179 22.22 -27.42 36.27
N PRO A 180 21.95 -28.73 36.19
CA PRO A 180 20.59 -29.23 36.31
C PRO A 180 20.13 -29.09 37.76
N LEU A 181 18.95 -28.49 37.96
CA LEU A 181 18.28 -28.47 39.26
C LEU A 181 17.84 -29.90 39.64
N PRO A 182 17.93 -30.29 40.93
CA PRO A 182 17.43 -31.58 41.39
C PRO A 182 15.90 -31.65 41.21
N SER A 183 15.45 -32.78 40.68
CA SER A 183 14.04 -33.10 40.44
C SER A 183 13.22 -33.01 41.72
N GLY A 184 12.27 -32.06 41.77
CA GLY A 184 11.29 -31.94 42.85
C GLY A 184 10.94 -30.53 43.29
N GLN A 185 11.70 -29.50 42.89
CA GLN A 185 11.33 -28.10 43.13
C GLN A 185 10.97 -27.41 41.82
N GLN A 186 9.68 -27.12 41.65
CA GLN A 186 9.18 -26.27 40.57
C GLN A 186 9.57 -24.83 40.89
N PHE A 187 10.15 -24.14 39.90
CA PHE A 187 10.54 -22.74 40.02
C PHE A 187 9.29 -21.89 40.27
N ASP A 188 9.20 -21.26 41.43
CA ASP A 188 8.05 -20.45 41.84
C ASP A 188 8.21 -19.02 41.32
N TRP A 189 7.36 -18.65 40.35
CA TRP A 189 7.31 -17.31 39.76
C TRP A 189 6.73 -16.26 40.72
N ASN A 190 6.21 -16.65 41.88
CA ASN A 190 5.66 -15.76 42.90
C ASN A 190 6.60 -15.49 44.09
N ASP A 191 7.92 -15.76 43.98
CA ASP A 191 8.86 -15.38 45.06
C ASP A 191 8.90 -13.83 45.22
N PRO A 192 8.56 -13.29 46.41
CA PRO A 192 8.45 -11.85 46.66
C PRO A 192 9.77 -11.10 46.52
N ARG A 193 10.91 -11.78 46.34
CA ARG A 193 12.19 -11.17 45.98
C ARG A 193 12.23 -10.58 44.56
N TYR A 194 11.30 -10.98 43.68
CA TYR A 194 11.25 -10.51 42.29
C TYR A 194 10.11 -9.52 42.02
N GLN A 195 9.31 -9.18 43.03
CA GLN A 195 8.31 -8.13 42.91
C GLN A 195 8.93 -6.79 43.35
N LYS A 196 9.16 -5.90 42.38
CA LYS A 196 9.49 -4.48 42.58
C LYS A 196 8.28 -3.63 42.24
#